data_AF-A0AAU0WPV5-F1
#
_entry.id   AF-A0AAU0WPV5-F1
#
_cell.length_a   1.000
_cell.length_b   1.000
_cell.length_c   1.000
_cell.angle_alpha   90.00
_cell.angle_beta   90.00
_cell.angle_gamma   90.00
#
_symmetry.space_group_name_H-M   'P 1'
#
loop_
_entity.id
_entity.type
_entity.pdbx_description
1 polymer ?
#
loop_
_entity_poly.entity_id
_entity_poly.type
_entity_poly.pdbx_seq_one_letter_code
_entity_poly.pdbx_strand_id
1 'polypeptide(L)' 'MATTPVVICSPDEEGSWRVRADDTVLSHAFSVQDVAQFMHEAGLRERD' A
#
# COMPACT_ATOMS: atom_id res chain seq x y z
N MET A 1 17.56 9.49 -4.45
CA MET A 1 16.26 8.91 -4.83
C MET A 1 15.39 8.95 -3.58
N ALA A 2 14.22 9.56 -3.65
CA ALA A 2 13.31 9.60 -2.51
C ALA A 2 12.56 8.27 -2.47
N THR A 3 12.68 7.53 -1.36
CA THR A 3 11.96 6.28 -1.15
C THR A 3 10.67 6.62 -0.42
N THR A 4 9.52 6.30 -1.02
CA THR A 4 8.22 6.47 -0.35
C THR A 4 7.96 5.26 0.54
N PRO A 5 7.91 5.42 1.88
CA PRO A 5 7.67 4.30 2.77
C PRO A 5 6.22 3.82 2.64
N VAL A 6 6.04 2.51 2.45
CA VAL A 6 4.73 1.87 2.48
C VAL A 6 4.56 1.14 3.81
N VAL A 7 3.52 1.51 4.55
CA VAL A 7 3.18 0.93 5.85
C VAL A 7 1.93 0.09 5.70
N ILE A 8 2.03 -1.18 6.09
CA ILE A 8 0.90 -2.11 6.13
C ILE A 8 0.53 -2.33 7.60
N CYS A 9 -0.64 -1.84 7.99
CA CYS A 9 -1.15 -2.02 9.34
C CYS A 9 -1.84 -3.38 9.50
N SER A 10 -1.86 -3.90 10.73
CA SER A 10 -2.63 -5.09 11.09
C SER A 10 -4.09 -4.96 10.68
N PRO A 11 -4.75 -6.06 10.29
CA PRO A 11 -6.09 -6.01 9.74
C PRO A 11 -7.10 -5.45 10.73
N ASP A 12 -8.02 -4.62 10.23
CA ASP A 12 -9.17 -4.11 10.99
C ASP A 12 -10.16 -5.26 11.30
N GLU A 13 -11.23 -4.99 12.05
CA GLU A 13 -12.22 -5.99 12.49
C GLU A 13 -12.86 -6.80 11.33
N GLU A 14 -12.85 -6.26 10.10
CA GLU A 14 -13.29 -6.95 8.87
C GLU A 14 -12.22 -7.86 8.23
N GLY A 15 -11.02 -7.96 8.81
CA GLY A 15 -9.93 -8.81 8.32
C GLY A 15 -9.12 -8.20 7.17
N SER A 16 -9.33 -6.92 6.85
CA SER A 16 -8.67 -6.23 5.75
C SER A 16 -7.47 -5.40 6.23
N TRP A 17 -6.35 -5.45 5.50
CA TRP A 17 -5.10 -4.77 5.87
C TRP A 17 -5.08 -3.35 5.33
N ARG A 18 -4.89 -2.35 6.18
CA ARG A 18 -4.80 -0.96 5.73
C ARG A 18 -3.42 -0.65 5.18
N VAL A 19 -3.36 -0.23 3.92
CA VAL A 19 -2.12 0.16 3.23
C VAL A 19 -2.01 1.68 3.18
N ARG A 20 -0.88 2.23 3.63
CA ARG A 20 -0.58 3.67 3.58
C ARG A 20 0.74 3.93 2.87
N ALA A 21 0.78 4.97 2.06
CA ALA A 21 2.00 5.50 1.46
C ALA A 21 2.05 7.01 1.64
N ASP A 22 3.16 7.54 2.16
CA ASP A 22 3.36 8.98 2.37
C ASP A 22 2.16 9.65 3.09
N ASP A 23 1.75 9.04 4.21
CA ASP A 23 0.57 9.40 5.03
C ASP A 23 -0.81 9.23 4.36
N THR A 24 -0.86 9.00 3.05
CA THR A 24 -2.09 8.75 2.29
C THR A 24 -2.53 7.29 2.44
N VAL A 25 -3.81 7.07 2.74
CA VAL A 25 -4.41 5.72 2.72
C VAL A 25 -4.66 5.34 1.26
N LEU A 26 -4.01 4.26 0.80
CA LEU A 26 -4.18 3.76 -0.56
C LEU A 26 -5.44 2.88 -0.68
N SER A 27 -5.57 1.86 0.18
CA SER A 27 -6.79 1.03 0.30
C SER A 27 -6.67 -0.07 1.37
N HIS A 28 -7.71 -0.91 1.45
CA HIS A 28 -7.71 -2.18 2.17
C HIS A 28 -7.26 -3.33 1.27
N ALA A 29 -6.15 -3.98 1.63
CA ALA A 29 -5.60 -5.15 0.95
C ALA A 29 -6.04 -6.44 1.65
N PHE A 30 -6.36 -7.47 0.86
CA PHE A 30 -6.62 -8.82 1.37
C PHE A 30 -5.48 -9.79 1.03
N SER A 31 -4.55 -9.37 0.17
CA SER A 31 -3.33 -10.09 -0.21
C SER A 31 -2.19 -9.15 -0.57
N VAL A 32 -0.96 -9.68 -0.62
CA VAL A 32 0.24 -8.95 -1.07
C VAL A 32 0.13 -8.46 -2.53
N GLN A 33 -0.69 -9.11 -3.34
CA GLN A 33 -0.95 -8.71 -4.73
C GLN A 33 -1.75 -7.41 -4.79
N ASP A 34 -2.73 -7.22 -3.90
CA ASP A 34 -3.49 -5.97 -3.80
C ASP A 34 -2.56 -4.80 -3.44
N VAL A 35 -1.61 -5.04 -2.52
CA VAL A 35 -0.60 -4.03 -2.13
C VAL A 35 0.24 -3.60 -3.35
N ALA A 36 0.70 -4.55 -4.15
CA ALA A 36 1.48 -4.25 -5.36
C ALA A 36 0.66 -3.47 -6.40
N GLN A 37 -0.62 -3.81 -6.54
CA GLN A 37 -1.54 -3.07 -7.40
C GLN A 37 -1.74 -1.63 -6.92
N PHE A 38 -1.97 -1.42 -5.62
CA PHE A 38 -2.12 -0.08 -5.05
C PHE A 38 -0.87 0.78 -5.21
N MET A 39 0.32 0.20 -5.04
CA MET A 39 1.58 0.89 -5.34
C MET A 39 1.65 1.30 -6.82
N HIS A 40 1.19 0.44 -7.74
CA HIS A 40 1.19 0.74 -9.15
C HIS A 40 0.23 1.88 -9.51
N GLU A 41 -0.99 1.84 -9.00
CA GLU A 41 -2.03 2.87 -9.19
C GLU A 41 -1.62 4.21 -8.58
N ALA A 42 -0.91 4.19 -7.45
CA ALA A 42 -0.35 5.37 -6.79
C ALA A 42 0.88 5.96 -7.51
N GLY A 43 1.34 5.36 -8.62
CA GLY A 43 2.52 5.82 -9.35
C GLY A 43 3.84 5.58 -8.61
N LEU A 44 3.84 4.76 -7.56
CA LEU A 44 5.01 4.43 -6.73
C LEU A 44 5.89 3.34 -7.36
N ARG A 45 5.81 3.17 -8.69
CA ARG A 45 6.62 2.18 -9.40
C ARG A 45 8.07 2.65 -9.46
N GLU A 46 9.00 1.81 -8.99
CA GLU A 46 10.42 1.98 -9.33
C GLU A 46 10.55 1.92 -10.86
N ARG A 47 10.93 3.04 -11.46
CA ARG A 47 11.47 3.07 -12.82
C ARG A 47 12.97 2.90 -12.68
N ASP A 48 13.49 1.82 -13.22
CA ASP A 48 14.90 1.69 -13.62
C ASP A 48 15.25 2.80 -14.64
#